data_AF-A0A7Y5SAN8-F1
#
_entry.id   AF-A0A7Y5SAN8-F1
#
_cell.length_a   1.000
_cell.length_b   1.000
_cell.length_c   1.000
_cell.angle_alpha   90.00
_cell.angle_beta   90.00
_cell.angle_gamma   90.00
#
_symmetry.space_group_name_H-M   'P 1'
#
loop_
_entity.id
_entity.type
_entity.pdbx_description
1 polymer ?
#
loop_
_entity_poly.entity_id
_entity_poly.type
_entity_poly.pdbx_seq_one_letter_code
_entity_poly.pdbx_strand_id
1 'polypeptide(L)'
;MKHSITRRTFAAIAIALSLAACDKKPNEPASQPPAPTAKLTVLAAASLSDAFREIGAAFESTNPGTKVEFSFAGSNQLRTQLENGSPGDVFASADRKQMDTAIASKVVDAATSRVFSHNQLVVIVPRSNPAKIESLADLARPSLKIIVADKAVPVGNYTRLLLDNAAKDTALGERFVAAFDASTVSREQSVAAVVAKIALAEADAAIAYASDAKGASADKLIAIPIATSLAPRAYYLIAATSRATDPKLAAKFIEFILSPQGRDVLSNRGFTPPEPASN
;
A
#
# COMPACT_ATOMS: atom_id res chain seq x y z
N MET A 1 -73.33 49.86 14.74
CA MET A 1 -73.68 51.28 14.48
C MET A 1 -72.77 51.83 13.38
N LYS A 2 -73.40 52.37 12.32
CA LYS A 2 -73.00 53.49 11.45
C LYS A 2 -71.63 53.50 10.72
N HIS A 3 -71.76 53.40 9.38
CA HIS A 3 -71.07 54.10 8.28
C HIS A 3 -69.88 55.04 8.59
N SER A 4 -68.83 55.03 7.75
CA SER A 4 -68.77 55.90 6.56
C SER A 4 -67.52 55.68 5.69
N ILE A 5 -67.68 56.02 4.41
CA ILE A 5 -66.72 56.03 3.30
C ILE A 5 -66.30 57.48 3.03
N THR A 6 -65.00 57.77 2.81
CA THR A 6 -64.52 58.97 2.09
C THR A 6 -63.05 58.72 1.65
N ARG A 7 -62.67 58.48 0.38
CA ARG A 7 -62.60 59.27 -0.88
C ARG A 7 -61.17 59.79 -1.20
N ARG A 8 -60.71 59.43 -2.42
CA ARG A 8 -59.82 60.15 -3.36
C ARG A 8 -58.30 60.09 -3.04
N THR A 9 -57.37 59.92 -3.99
CA THR A 9 -57.34 60.34 -5.41
C THR A 9 -56.28 59.53 -6.18
N PHE A 10 -56.50 59.29 -7.48
CA PHE A 10 -55.57 58.71 -8.45
C PHE A 10 -54.34 59.61 -8.70
N ALA A 11 -53.16 59.00 -8.80
CA ALA A 11 -52.04 59.51 -9.58
C ALA A 11 -51.38 58.33 -10.31
N ALA A 12 -51.59 58.28 -11.62
CA ALA A 12 -50.98 57.31 -12.51
C ALA A 12 -49.53 57.76 -12.81
N ILE A 13 -48.56 56.90 -12.53
CA ILE A 13 -47.18 57.04 -13.02
C ILE A 13 -46.93 55.86 -13.96
N ALA A 14 -46.87 56.17 -15.26
CA ALA A 14 -46.44 55.25 -16.29
C ALA A 14 -44.92 55.07 -16.17
N ILE A 15 -44.49 53.87 -15.73
CA ILE A 15 -43.08 53.48 -15.76
C ILE A 15 -42.87 52.67 -17.04
N ALA A 16 -42.06 53.22 -17.93
CA ALA A 16 -41.65 52.57 -19.17
C ALA A 16 -40.84 51.29 -18.85
N LEU A 17 -41.33 50.16 -19.33
CA LEU A 17 -40.60 48.88 -19.35
C LEU A 17 -39.45 48.98 -20.36
N SER A 18 -38.21 49.02 -19.89
CA SER A 18 -37.04 48.64 -20.68
C SER A 18 -36.77 47.15 -20.48
N LEU A 19 -37.19 46.33 -21.44
CA LEU A 19 -36.82 44.92 -21.56
C LEU A 19 -35.34 44.83 -21.98
N ALA A 20 -34.43 44.77 -20.99
CA ALA A 20 -33.09 44.26 -21.21
C ALA A 20 -33.15 42.72 -21.21
N ALA A 21 -33.32 42.13 -22.39
CA ALA A 21 -33.15 40.70 -22.61
C ALA A 21 -31.65 40.36 -22.49
N CYS A 22 -31.22 39.94 -21.30
CA CYS A 22 -29.96 39.24 -21.14
C CYS A 22 -30.17 37.76 -21.47
N ASP A 23 -29.69 37.33 -22.63
CA ASP A 23 -29.49 35.93 -22.99
C ASP A 23 -28.56 35.25 -21.97
N LYS A 24 -29.15 34.68 -20.91
CA LYS A 24 -28.45 33.72 -20.04
C LYS A 24 -28.68 32.33 -20.63
N LYS A 25 -27.66 31.82 -21.34
CA LYS A 25 -27.57 30.40 -21.70
C LYS A 25 -27.79 29.56 -20.43
N PRO A 26 -28.63 28.52 -20.47
CA PRO A 26 -28.77 27.59 -19.36
C PRO A 26 -27.40 26.98 -19.08
N ASN A 27 -26.97 27.01 -17.82
CA ASN A 27 -25.81 26.24 -17.38
C ASN A 27 -26.12 24.76 -17.63
N GLU A 28 -25.45 24.17 -18.63
CA GLU A 28 -25.43 22.71 -18.81
C GLU A 28 -24.86 22.09 -17.52
N PRO A 29 -25.51 21.06 -16.95
CA PRO A 29 -24.90 20.28 -15.89
C PRO A 29 -23.57 19.74 -16.40
N ALA A 30 -22.47 20.04 -15.69
CA ALA A 30 -21.18 19.45 -15.99
C ALA A 30 -21.35 17.93 -16.07
N SER A 31 -21.07 17.36 -17.25
CA SER A 31 -21.21 15.95 -17.55
C SER A 31 -20.44 15.15 -16.50
N GLN A 32 -21.15 14.47 -15.60
CA GLN A 32 -20.51 13.49 -14.73
C GLN A 32 -19.82 12.46 -15.63
N PRO A 33 -18.53 12.16 -15.41
CA PRO A 33 -17.86 11.11 -16.16
C PRO A 33 -18.71 9.83 -16.09
N PRO A 34 -18.90 9.12 -17.22
CA PRO A 34 -19.66 7.88 -17.22
C PRO A 34 -19.11 6.93 -16.16
N ALA A 35 -20.01 6.25 -15.44
CA ALA A 35 -19.63 5.27 -14.44
C ALA A 35 -18.69 4.20 -15.05
N PRO A 36 -17.68 3.71 -14.31
CA PRO A 36 -16.77 2.70 -14.82
C PRO A 36 -17.55 1.48 -15.31
N THR A 37 -17.25 1.03 -16.52
CA THR A 37 -17.86 -0.15 -17.14
C THR A 37 -17.16 -1.45 -16.71
N ALA A 38 -15.94 -1.35 -16.20
CA ALA A 38 -15.19 -2.48 -15.66
C ALA A 38 -14.55 -2.11 -14.31
N LYS A 39 -14.59 -3.04 -13.35
CA LYS A 39 -13.95 -2.92 -12.05
C LYS A 39 -12.89 -4.00 -11.89
N LEU A 40 -11.74 -3.64 -11.32
CA LEU A 40 -10.65 -4.55 -10.99
C LEU A 40 -10.34 -4.44 -9.50
N THR A 41 -10.54 -5.52 -8.76
CA THR A 41 -10.24 -5.62 -7.33
C THR A 41 -8.87 -6.26 -7.13
N VAL A 42 -7.94 -5.51 -6.53
CA VAL A 42 -6.56 -5.94 -6.30
C VAL A 42 -6.31 -6.10 -4.80
N LEU A 43 -6.02 -7.34 -4.37
CA LEU A 43 -5.58 -7.65 -3.01
C LEU A 43 -4.06 -7.56 -2.96
N ALA A 44 -3.53 -6.54 -2.33
CA ALA A 44 -2.10 -6.26 -2.35
C ALA A 44 -1.51 -6.13 -0.93
N ALA A 45 -0.31 -6.66 -0.74
CA ALA A 45 0.43 -6.53 0.50
C ALA A 45 0.53 -5.05 0.93
N ALA A 46 0.43 -4.77 2.24
CA ALA A 46 0.36 -3.39 2.73
C ALA A 46 1.56 -2.50 2.35
N SER A 47 2.77 -3.07 2.22
CA SER A 47 3.97 -2.35 1.74
C SER A 47 3.85 -1.83 0.31
N LEU A 48 2.94 -2.38 -0.49
CA LEU A 48 2.70 -1.98 -1.87
C LEU A 48 1.79 -0.75 -2.00
N SER A 49 1.17 -0.29 -0.91
CA SER A 49 0.02 0.63 -0.97
C SER A 49 0.28 1.93 -1.72
N ASP A 50 1.36 2.64 -1.42
CA ASP A 50 1.70 3.90 -2.11
C ASP A 50 2.00 3.68 -3.60
N ALA A 51 2.77 2.64 -3.93
CA ALA A 51 3.11 2.31 -5.31
C ALA A 51 1.88 1.88 -6.11
N PHE A 52 1.05 1.01 -5.56
CA PHE A 52 -0.12 0.47 -6.25
C PHE A 52 -1.22 1.52 -6.45
N ARG A 53 -1.37 2.51 -5.56
CA ARG A 53 -2.27 3.64 -5.80
C ARG A 53 -1.84 4.47 -7.01
N GLU A 54 -0.55 4.74 -7.14
CA GLU A 54 0.02 5.48 -8.28
C GLU A 54 -0.08 4.65 -9.59
N ILE A 55 0.26 3.36 -9.52
CA ILE A 55 0.09 2.42 -10.64
C ILE A 55 -1.37 2.32 -11.05
N GLY A 56 -2.30 2.25 -10.09
CA GLY A 56 -3.73 2.19 -10.33
C GLY A 56 -4.23 3.42 -11.08
N ALA A 57 -3.85 4.63 -10.64
CA ALA A 57 -4.19 5.86 -11.34
C ALA A 57 -3.60 5.90 -12.77
N ALA A 58 -2.35 5.49 -12.94
CA ALA A 58 -1.71 5.41 -14.24
C ALA A 58 -2.38 4.37 -15.18
N PHE A 59 -2.76 3.22 -14.63
CA PHE A 59 -3.49 2.19 -15.37
C PHE A 59 -4.87 2.68 -15.79
N GLU A 60 -5.64 3.30 -14.89
CA GLU A 60 -6.95 3.88 -15.22
C GLU A 60 -6.85 4.92 -16.35
N SER A 61 -5.80 5.75 -16.36
CA SER A 61 -5.59 6.77 -17.41
C SER A 61 -5.37 6.19 -18.80
N THR A 62 -4.80 4.98 -18.89
CA THR A 62 -4.54 4.27 -20.16
C THR A 62 -5.63 3.25 -20.51
N ASN A 63 -6.63 3.10 -19.63
CA ASN A 63 -7.74 2.15 -19.76
C ASN A 63 -9.08 2.83 -19.44
N PRO A 64 -9.58 3.72 -20.32
CA PRO A 64 -10.84 4.41 -20.10
C PRO A 64 -11.99 3.44 -19.78
N GLY A 65 -12.83 3.81 -18.82
CA GLY A 65 -13.95 2.96 -18.35
C GLY A 65 -13.56 1.91 -17.31
N THR A 66 -12.29 1.84 -16.89
CA THR A 66 -11.83 0.95 -15.82
C THR A 66 -11.72 1.67 -14.49
N LYS A 67 -12.08 1.00 -13.39
CA LYS A 67 -11.77 1.40 -12.02
C LYS A 67 -10.98 0.31 -11.31
N VAL A 68 -9.85 0.67 -10.70
CA VAL A 68 -9.07 -0.22 -9.84
C VAL A 68 -9.41 0.08 -8.38
N GLU A 69 -9.83 -0.94 -7.65
CA GLU A 69 -10.12 -0.91 -6.22
C GLU A 69 -9.08 -1.78 -5.49
N PHE A 70 -8.51 -1.26 -4.40
CA PHE A 70 -7.45 -1.95 -3.67
C PHE A 70 -7.92 -2.38 -2.29
N SER A 71 -7.54 -3.60 -1.90
CA SER A 71 -7.57 -4.07 -0.52
C SER A 71 -6.14 -4.31 -0.05
N PHE A 72 -5.71 -3.55 0.96
CA PHE A 72 -4.35 -3.62 1.52
C PHE A 72 -4.37 -4.26 2.91
N ALA A 73 -3.58 -5.32 3.10
CA ALA A 73 -3.36 -5.95 4.40
C ALA A 73 -2.08 -6.81 4.39
N GLY A 74 -1.81 -7.58 5.44
CA GLY A 74 -0.75 -8.59 5.41
C GLY A 74 -1.04 -9.65 4.34
N SER A 75 -0.04 -10.07 3.54
CA SER A 75 -0.24 -11.07 2.48
C SER A 75 -0.89 -12.36 2.99
N ASN A 76 -0.56 -12.77 4.21
CA ASN A 76 -1.15 -13.93 4.88
C ASN A 76 -2.66 -13.75 5.14
N GLN A 77 -3.08 -12.56 5.57
CA GLN A 77 -4.48 -12.25 5.78
C GLN A 77 -5.24 -12.22 4.46
N LEU A 78 -4.69 -11.57 3.43
CA LEU A 78 -5.29 -11.50 2.09
C LEU A 78 -5.40 -12.89 1.45
N ARG A 79 -4.36 -13.73 1.56
CA ARG A 79 -4.40 -15.13 1.13
C ARG A 79 -5.53 -15.88 1.82
N THR A 80 -5.63 -15.79 3.15
CA THR A 80 -6.71 -16.44 3.89
C THR A 80 -8.10 -15.91 3.55
N GLN A 81 -8.23 -14.62 3.24
CA GLN A 81 -9.48 -14.08 2.70
C GLN A 81 -9.86 -14.73 1.36
N LEU A 82 -8.91 -14.92 0.43
CA LEU A 82 -9.14 -15.63 -0.83
C LEU A 82 -9.50 -17.10 -0.62
N GLU A 83 -8.82 -17.79 0.29
CA GLU A 83 -9.13 -19.18 0.70
C GLU A 83 -10.56 -19.30 1.25
N ASN A 84 -11.02 -18.29 1.99
CA ASN A 84 -12.39 -18.22 2.50
C ASN A 84 -13.40 -17.70 1.48
N GLY A 85 -13.00 -17.49 0.23
CA GLY A 85 -13.89 -17.15 -0.88
C GLY A 85 -14.17 -15.66 -1.05
N SER A 86 -13.38 -14.77 -0.43
CA SER A 86 -13.48 -13.32 -0.67
C SER A 86 -13.24 -13.01 -2.16
N PRO A 87 -13.95 -12.02 -2.73
CA PRO A 87 -13.74 -11.62 -4.11
C PRO A 87 -12.39 -10.92 -4.27
N GLY A 88 -11.86 -10.97 -5.49
CA GLY A 88 -10.58 -10.39 -5.87
C GLY A 88 -10.19 -10.85 -7.25
N ASP A 89 -9.62 -9.98 -8.07
CA ASP A 89 -9.19 -10.31 -9.44
C ASP A 89 -7.68 -10.55 -9.51
N VAL A 90 -6.91 -9.83 -8.70
CA VAL A 90 -5.45 -9.92 -8.65
C VAL A 90 -4.98 -10.04 -7.20
N PHE A 91 -4.02 -10.92 -6.96
CA PHE A 91 -3.32 -11.06 -5.68
C PHE A 91 -1.85 -10.66 -5.85
N ALA A 92 -1.38 -9.70 -5.05
CA ALA A 92 0.01 -9.26 -4.99
C ALA A 92 0.59 -9.49 -3.59
N SER A 93 1.47 -10.48 -3.46
CA SER A 93 2.10 -10.91 -2.21
C SER A 93 3.52 -10.34 -2.05
N ALA A 94 3.87 -9.96 -0.82
CA ALA A 94 5.24 -9.61 -0.41
C ALA A 94 6.17 -10.79 -0.08
N ASP A 95 5.76 -12.05 -0.31
CA ASP A 95 6.65 -13.20 -0.27
C ASP A 95 6.19 -14.35 -1.21
N ARG A 96 7.10 -15.30 -1.45
CA ARG A 96 6.80 -16.56 -2.14
C ARG A 96 5.88 -17.47 -1.33
N LYS A 97 6.11 -17.58 -0.02
CA LYS A 97 5.38 -18.50 0.86
C LYS A 97 3.85 -18.34 0.75
N GLN A 98 3.34 -17.12 0.82
CA GLN A 98 1.90 -16.87 0.70
C GLN A 98 1.41 -17.07 -0.74
N MET A 99 2.20 -16.71 -1.76
CA MET A 99 1.86 -16.95 -3.16
C MET A 99 1.78 -18.44 -3.48
N ASP A 100 2.78 -19.21 -3.06
CA ASP A 100 2.85 -20.67 -3.25
C ASP A 100 1.70 -21.36 -2.51
N THR A 101 1.36 -20.89 -1.31
CA THR A 101 0.18 -21.41 -0.59
C THR A 101 -1.12 -21.06 -1.32
N ALA A 102 -1.25 -19.84 -1.86
CA ALA A 102 -2.43 -19.44 -2.64
C ALA A 102 -2.60 -20.31 -3.90
N ILE A 103 -1.48 -20.63 -4.57
CA ILE A 103 -1.43 -21.54 -5.72
C ILE A 103 -1.83 -22.96 -5.30
N ALA A 104 -1.25 -23.48 -4.22
CA ALA A 104 -1.55 -24.83 -3.70
C ALA A 104 -3.03 -24.96 -3.28
N SER A 105 -3.60 -23.91 -2.71
CA SER A 105 -5.02 -23.78 -2.37
C SER A 105 -5.93 -23.52 -3.57
N LYS A 106 -5.38 -23.39 -4.80
CA LYS A 106 -6.10 -23.15 -6.07
C LYS A 106 -6.93 -21.87 -6.07
N VAL A 107 -6.58 -20.89 -5.23
CA VAL A 107 -7.22 -19.57 -5.20
C VAL A 107 -6.53 -18.56 -6.13
N VAL A 108 -5.37 -18.94 -6.67
CA VAL A 108 -4.57 -18.16 -7.61
C VAL A 108 -4.13 -19.05 -8.78
N ASP A 109 -4.10 -18.48 -9.98
CA ASP A 109 -3.61 -19.18 -11.17
C ASP A 109 -2.07 -19.13 -11.25
N ALA A 110 -1.43 -20.29 -11.06
CA ALA A 110 0.01 -20.46 -11.13
C ALA A 110 0.62 -19.96 -12.46
N ALA A 111 -0.09 -20.10 -13.58
CA ALA A 111 0.42 -19.71 -14.90
C ALA A 111 0.60 -18.19 -15.02
N THR A 112 -0.13 -17.42 -14.22
CA THR A 112 -0.08 -15.95 -14.20
C THR A 112 0.91 -15.40 -13.17
N SER A 113 1.47 -16.25 -12.30
CA SER A 113 2.37 -15.81 -11.23
C SER A 113 3.68 -15.27 -11.78
N ARG A 114 4.02 -14.04 -11.41
CA ARG A 114 5.26 -13.35 -11.81
C ARG A 114 5.90 -12.69 -10.60
N VAL A 115 7.22 -12.84 -10.48
CA VAL A 115 8.01 -11.95 -9.61
C VAL A 115 8.10 -10.62 -10.33
N PHE A 116 7.54 -9.57 -9.75
CA PHE A 116 7.54 -8.24 -10.36
C PHE A 116 8.49 -7.27 -9.67
N SER A 117 8.98 -7.62 -8.48
CA SER A 117 9.84 -6.75 -7.70
C SER A 117 10.54 -7.48 -6.55
N HIS A 118 11.58 -6.85 -6.01
CA HIS A 118 12.21 -7.18 -4.75
C HIS A 118 12.19 -6.00 -3.78
N ASN A 119 12.51 -6.30 -2.52
CA ASN A 119 12.74 -5.29 -1.50
C ASN A 119 13.85 -5.74 -0.52
N GLN A 120 14.38 -4.80 0.24
CA GLN A 120 15.44 -5.02 1.21
C GLN A 120 14.91 -4.75 2.61
N LEU A 121 15.29 -5.59 3.56
CA LEU A 121 15.05 -5.31 4.97
C LEU A 121 15.97 -4.18 5.45
N VAL A 122 15.42 -3.33 6.29
CA VAL A 122 16.11 -2.25 6.99
C VAL A 122 15.65 -2.21 8.44
N VAL A 123 16.46 -1.60 9.30
CA VAL A 123 15.98 -1.14 10.60
C VAL A 123 15.35 0.23 10.39
N ILE A 124 14.09 0.42 10.79
CA ILE A 124 13.46 1.74 10.83
C ILE A 124 13.44 2.28 12.26
N VAL A 125 13.68 3.58 12.38
CA VAL A 125 13.64 4.32 13.65
C VAL A 125 12.90 5.65 13.46
N PRO A 126 12.38 6.29 14.53
CA PRO A 126 11.80 7.62 14.43
C PRO A 126 12.81 8.63 13.87
N ARG A 127 12.34 9.68 13.18
CA ARG A 127 13.21 10.68 12.53
C ARG A 127 14.23 11.33 13.45
N SER A 128 13.88 11.55 14.72
CA SER A 128 14.78 12.10 15.73
C SER A 128 15.81 11.09 16.26
N ASN A 129 15.60 9.79 16.04
CA ASN A 129 16.42 8.67 16.49
C ASN A 129 16.95 8.86 17.93
N PRO A 130 16.07 9.03 18.94
CA PRO A 130 16.49 9.36 20.30
C PRO A 130 17.34 8.26 20.93
N ALA A 131 17.11 7.01 20.53
CA ALA A 131 17.88 5.85 20.95
C ALA A 131 19.27 5.78 20.30
N LYS A 132 19.62 6.62 19.32
CA LYS A 132 20.90 6.61 18.60
C LYS A 132 21.26 5.21 18.08
N ILE A 133 20.31 4.61 17.36
CA ILE A 133 20.53 3.33 16.67
C ILE A 133 21.20 3.66 15.33
N GLU A 134 22.29 2.99 15.02
CA GLU A 134 23.06 3.22 13.79
C GLU A 134 23.30 1.93 13.00
N SER A 135 23.04 0.77 13.62
CA SER A 135 23.27 -0.54 13.03
C SER A 135 22.26 -1.59 13.52
N LEU A 136 22.24 -2.75 12.86
CA LEU A 136 21.49 -3.91 13.34
C LEU A 136 21.97 -4.35 14.73
N ALA A 137 23.27 -4.30 15.01
CA ALA A 137 23.87 -4.75 16.27
C ALA A 137 23.37 -3.96 17.48
N ASP A 138 23.05 -2.67 17.30
CA ASP A 138 22.50 -1.81 18.36
C ASP A 138 21.17 -2.34 18.92
N LEU A 139 20.43 -3.16 18.17
CA LEU A 139 19.16 -3.75 18.61
C LEU A 139 19.32 -4.79 19.73
N ALA A 140 20.54 -5.16 20.11
CA ALA A 140 20.80 -5.95 21.31
C ALA A 140 20.97 -5.10 22.58
N ARG A 141 20.97 -3.76 22.49
CA ARG A 141 21.12 -2.91 23.67
C ARG A 141 19.92 -3.10 24.60
N PRO A 142 20.15 -3.24 25.92
CA PRO A 142 19.07 -3.41 26.88
C PRO A 142 18.16 -2.18 26.92
N SER A 143 16.89 -2.38 27.28
CA SER A 143 15.86 -1.34 27.41
C SER A 143 15.31 -0.75 26.10
N LEU A 144 15.78 -1.21 24.94
CA LEU A 144 15.12 -0.88 23.67
C LEU A 144 13.73 -1.50 23.60
N LYS A 145 12.78 -0.76 23.02
CA LYS A 145 11.48 -1.26 22.61
C LYS A 145 11.54 -1.52 21.11
N ILE A 146 11.43 -2.79 20.73
CA ILE A 146 11.42 -3.23 19.34
C ILE A 146 10.01 -3.69 18.97
N ILE A 147 9.51 -3.22 17.84
CA ILE A 147 8.30 -3.73 17.22
C ILE A 147 8.69 -4.58 16.03
N VAL A 148 8.06 -5.74 15.89
CA VAL A 148 8.19 -6.58 14.69
C VAL A 148 6.79 -6.87 14.14
N ALA A 149 6.71 -7.40 12.92
CA ALA A 149 5.47 -8.05 12.48
C ALA A 149 5.44 -9.50 12.98
N ASP A 150 4.22 -10.06 13.12
CA ASP A 150 4.04 -11.48 13.40
C ASP A 150 4.74 -12.35 12.35
N LYS A 151 5.25 -13.52 12.75
CA LYS A 151 5.99 -14.44 11.86
C LYS A 151 5.17 -14.97 10.67
N ALA A 152 3.84 -14.90 10.74
CA ALA A 152 2.97 -15.21 9.61
C ALA A 152 2.93 -14.10 8.55
N VAL A 153 3.21 -12.85 8.94
CA VAL A 153 3.32 -11.71 8.04
C VAL A 153 4.66 -11.78 7.29
N PRO A 154 4.72 -11.48 5.97
CA PRO A 154 5.96 -11.59 5.19
C PRO A 154 7.19 -10.92 5.83
N VAL A 155 7.08 -9.67 6.28
CA VAL A 155 8.21 -8.96 6.91
C VAL A 155 8.64 -9.61 8.23
N GLY A 156 7.71 -10.19 8.99
CA GLY A 156 8.00 -10.93 10.21
C GLY A 156 8.69 -12.26 9.92
N ASN A 157 8.26 -12.97 8.87
CA ASN A 157 8.95 -14.16 8.36
C ASN A 157 10.39 -13.83 7.90
N TYR A 158 10.56 -12.75 7.13
CA TYR A 158 11.90 -12.30 6.72
C TYR A 158 12.74 -11.80 7.90
N THR A 159 12.12 -11.18 8.91
CA THR A 159 12.82 -10.83 10.17
C THR A 159 13.34 -12.08 10.86
N ARG A 160 12.57 -13.18 10.88
CA ARG A 160 13.07 -14.43 11.45
C ARG A 160 14.22 -15.03 10.66
N LEU A 161 14.15 -15.02 9.33
CA LEU A 161 15.27 -15.45 8.48
C LEU A 161 16.53 -14.60 8.69
N LEU A 162 16.37 -13.28 8.84
CA LEU A 162 17.47 -12.36 9.21
C LEU A 162 18.09 -12.76 10.55
N LEU A 163 17.28 -13.05 11.57
CA LEU A 163 17.75 -13.44 12.90
C LEU A 163 18.42 -14.82 12.89
N ASP A 164 17.95 -15.76 12.07
CA ASP A 164 18.58 -17.07 11.89
C ASP A 164 19.97 -16.94 11.21
N ASN A 165 20.13 -15.96 10.31
CA ASN A 165 21.44 -15.61 9.75
C ASN A 165 22.32 -14.93 10.80
N ALA A 166 21.77 -14.00 11.59
CA ALA A 166 22.49 -13.32 12.66
C ALA A 166 22.97 -14.28 13.76
N ALA A 167 22.20 -15.34 14.07
CA ALA A 167 22.60 -16.37 15.03
C ALA A 167 23.87 -17.11 14.60
N LYS A 168 24.07 -17.29 13.29
CA LYS A 168 25.23 -17.96 12.68
C LYS A 168 26.40 -17.02 12.43
N ASP A 169 26.15 -15.71 12.51
CA ASP A 169 27.16 -14.69 12.27
C ASP A 169 28.13 -14.59 13.46
N THR A 170 29.41 -14.45 13.16
CA THR A 170 30.47 -14.44 14.19
C THR A 170 30.50 -13.16 15.02
N ALA A 171 29.97 -12.04 14.51
CA ALA A 171 29.93 -10.77 15.23
C ALA A 171 28.65 -10.60 16.05
N LEU A 172 27.51 -11.14 15.59
CA LEU A 172 26.22 -11.05 16.28
C LEU A 172 25.95 -12.26 17.19
N GLY A 173 25.91 -13.45 16.60
CA GLY A 173 25.67 -14.71 17.29
C GLY A 173 24.30 -14.84 17.97
N GLU A 174 24.07 -15.96 18.64
CA GLU A 174 22.81 -16.27 19.34
C GLU A 174 22.47 -15.27 20.46
N ARG A 175 23.50 -14.65 21.08
CA ARG A 175 23.30 -13.64 22.13
C ARG A 175 22.60 -12.39 21.61
N PHE A 176 22.93 -11.95 20.40
CA PHE A 176 22.22 -10.86 19.74
C PHE A 176 20.74 -11.19 19.56
N VAL A 177 20.44 -12.40 19.06
CA VAL A 177 19.05 -12.84 18.82
C VAL A 177 18.26 -12.90 20.13
N ALA A 178 18.85 -13.45 21.19
CA ALA A 178 18.21 -13.49 22.50
C ALA A 178 17.91 -12.07 23.05
N ALA A 179 18.84 -11.12 22.89
CA ALA A 179 18.63 -9.74 23.31
C ALA A 179 17.58 -9.00 22.47
N PHE A 180 17.57 -9.23 21.15
CA PHE A 180 16.56 -8.71 20.24
C PHE A 180 15.15 -9.22 20.61
N ASP A 181 15.02 -10.53 20.84
CA ASP A 181 13.74 -11.14 21.18
C ASP A 181 13.25 -10.67 22.57
N ALA A 182 14.16 -10.49 23.53
CA ALA A 182 13.84 -9.92 24.85
C ALA A 182 13.38 -8.45 24.80
N SER A 183 13.86 -7.69 23.80
CA SER A 183 13.50 -6.28 23.57
C SER A 183 12.26 -6.11 22.69
N THR A 184 11.72 -7.21 22.14
CA THR A 184 10.53 -7.18 21.28
C THR A 184 9.25 -7.04 22.11
N VAL A 185 8.62 -5.86 22.05
CA VAL A 185 7.45 -5.51 22.87
C VAL A 185 6.12 -5.65 22.14
N SER A 186 6.13 -5.76 20.80
CA SER A 186 4.91 -5.91 20.01
C SER A 186 5.11 -6.70 18.73
N ARG A 187 4.03 -7.33 18.25
CA ARG A 187 3.98 -8.16 17.05
C ARG A 187 2.74 -7.80 16.21
N GLU A 188 2.95 -7.01 15.16
CA GLU A 188 1.87 -6.45 14.35
C GLU A 188 1.41 -7.36 13.21
N GLN A 189 0.16 -7.19 12.79
CA GLN A 189 -0.47 -7.99 11.73
C GLN A 189 -0.18 -7.50 10.30
N SER A 190 0.52 -6.38 10.15
CA SER A 190 1.01 -5.89 8.86
C SER A 190 2.23 -4.98 9.04
N VAL A 191 3.05 -4.85 7.99
CA VAL A 191 4.18 -3.91 8.01
C VAL A 191 3.72 -2.45 8.11
N ALA A 192 2.55 -2.10 7.57
CA ALA A 192 1.99 -0.76 7.72
C ALA A 192 1.69 -0.41 9.19
N ALA A 193 1.21 -1.36 9.99
CA ALA A 193 1.01 -1.16 11.42
C ALA A 193 2.34 -1.00 12.18
N VAL A 194 3.38 -1.76 11.80
CA VAL A 194 4.75 -1.58 12.35
C VAL A 194 5.24 -0.16 12.07
N VAL A 195 5.18 0.26 10.80
CA VAL A 195 5.64 1.58 10.32
C VAL A 195 4.91 2.70 11.02
N ALA A 196 3.58 2.59 11.16
CA ALA A 196 2.77 3.59 11.85
C ALA A 196 3.21 3.80 13.31
N LYS A 197 3.46 2.72 14.06
CA LYS A 197 3.88 2.80 15.46
C LYS A 197 5.27 3.43 15.62
N ILE A 198 6.22 3.12 14.74
CA ILE A 198 7.55 3.77 14.77
C ILE A 198 7.45 5.25 14.35
N ALA A 199 6.63 5.56 13.36
CA ALA A 199 6.39 6.95 12.94
C ALA A 199 5.72 7.80 14.05
N LEU A 200 4.96 7.15 14.94
CA LEU A 200 4.37 7.74 16.15
C LEU A 200 5.30 7.68 17.38
N ALA A 201 6.53 7.18 17.22
CA ALA A 201 7.50 7.00 18.30
C ALA A 201 6.99 6.17 19.49
N GLU A 202 6.13 5.18 19.25
CA GLU A 202 5.65 4.24 20.28
C GLU A 202 6.73 3.23 20.71
N ALA A 203 7.77 3.06 19.89
CA ALA A 203 8.92 2.20 20.13
C ALA A 203 10.18 2.77 19.45
N ASP A 204 11.34 2.23 19.80
CA ASP A 204 12.65 2.75 19.39
C ASP A 204 13.04 2.30 17.99
N ALA A 205 12.65 1.08 17.60
CA ALA A 205 13.01 0.51 16.31
C ALA A 205 12.03 -0.56 15.84
N ALA A 206 12.08 -0.83 14.54
CA ALA A 206 11.50 -2.03 13.96
C ALA A 206 12.29 -2.55 12.75
N ILE A 207 12.01 -3.79 12.35
CA ILE A 207 12.43 -4.31 11.04
C ILE A 207 11.29 -4.10 10.04
N ALA A 208 11.59 -3.40 8.95
CA ALA A 208 10.65 -3.09 7.87
C ALA A 208 11.36 -3.18 6.51
N TYR A 209 10.69 -2.78 5.43
CA TYR A 209 11.30 -2.68 4.12
C TYR A 209 11.85 -1.29 3.83
N ALA A 210 12.88 -1.19 2.99
CA ALA A 210 13.46 0.08 2.56
C ALA A 210 12.43 1.02 1.91
N SER A 211 11.44 0.46 1.21
CA SER A 211 10.32 1.22 0.64
C SER A 211 9.42 1.87 1.69
N ASP A 212 9.30 1.28 2.88
CA ASP A 212 8.35 1.73 3.91
C ASP A 212 8.80 3.03 4.61
N ALA A 213 10.09 3.34 4.52
CA ALA A 213 10.67 4.62 4.97
C ALA A 213 10.71 5.68 3.86
N LYS A 214 10.07 5.43 2.71
CA LYS A 214 9.89 6.39 1.63
C LYS A 214 8.45 6.91 1.59
N GLY A 215 8.13 7.73 0.60
CA GLY A 215 6.77 8.20 0.36
C GLY A 215 6.19 8.94 1.56
N ALA A 216 5.02 8.51 2.03
CA ALA A 216 4.29 9.16 3.12
C ALA A 216 4.99 9.12 4.50
N SER A 217 6.04 8.31 4.66
CA SER A 217 6.79 8.16 5.91
C SER A 217 8.19 8.77 5.87
N ALA A 218 8.60 9.34 4.74
CA ALA A 218 9.98 9.79 4.51
C ALA A 218 10.46 10.90 5.46
N ASP A 219 9.54 11.73 5.95
CA ASP A 219 9.77 12.79 6.92
C ASP A 219 9.75 12.30 8.38
N LYS A 220 9.17 11.12 8.63
CA LYS A 220 8.95 10.57 9.98
C LYS A 220 9.94 9.50 10.38
N LEU A 221 10.62 8.88 9.41
CA LEU A 221 11.47 7.72 9.65
C LEU A 221 12.89 7.92 9.13
N ILE A 222 13.81 7.15 9.70
CA ILE A 222 15.13 6.88 9.13
C ILE A 222 15.20 5.38 8.87
N ALA A 223 15.66 5.00 7.67
CA ALA A 223 16.03 3.63 7.36
C ALA A 223 17.54 3.45 7.53
N ILE A 224 17.91 2.53 8.40
CA ILE A 224 19.29 2.11 8.65
C ILE A 224 19.52 0.80 7.88
N PRO A 225 20.50 0.77 6.96
CA PRO A 225 20.78 -0.41 6.16
C PRO A 225 21.19 -1.62 7.01
N ILE A 226 20.78 -2.80 6.57
CA ILE A 226 21.25 -4.08 7.09
C ILE A 226 22.23 -4.66 6.08
N ALA A 227 23.32 -5.27 6.57
CA ALA A 227 24.31 -5.90 5.71
C ALA A 227 23.67 -6.97 4.82
N THR A 228 23.99 -6.96 3.52
CA THR A 228 23.43 -7.88 2.52
C THR A 228 23.77 -9.35 2.78
N SER A 229 24.87 -9.62 3.50
CA SER A 229 25.23 -10.96 3.97
C SER A 229 24.25 -11.54 4.99
N LEU A 230 23.51 -10.68 5.70
CA LEU A 230 22.53 -11.07 6.71
C LEU A 230 21.10 -10.97 6.19
N ALA A 231 20.80 -9.94 5.39
CA ALA A 231 19.46 -9.62 4.95
C ALA A 231 18.94 -10.60 3.87
N PRO A 232 17.89 -11.39 4.14
CA PRO A 232 17.21 -12.13 3.09
C PRO A 232 16.59 -11.15 2.08
N ARG A 233 16.63 -11.52 0.79
CA ARG A 233 15.93 -10.77 -0.26
C ARG A 233 14.43 -11.03 -0.17
N ALA A 234 13.63 -9.96 -0.10
CA ALA A 234 12.18 -10.06 -0.12
C ALA A 234 11.66 -10.08 -1.55
N TYR A 235 10.82 -11.06 -1.89
CA TYR A 235 10.27 -11.25 -3.23
C TYR A 235 8.82 -10.82 -3.28
N TYR A 236 8.46 -10.02 -4.29
CA TYR A 236 7.08 -9.60 -4.52
C TYR A 236 6.54 -10.30 -5.77
N LEU A 237 5.44 -11.01 -5.58
CA LEU A 237 4.79 -11.81 -6.62
C LEU A 237 3.38 -11.31 -6.87
N ILE A 238 2.96 -11.36 -8.12
CA ILE A 238 1.61 -10.99 -8.54
C ILE A 238 1.02 -12.07 -9.44
N ALA A 239 -0.28 -12.32 -9.31
CA ALA A 239 -1.00 -13.30 -10.09
C ALA A 239 -2.50 -12.97 -10.15
N ALA A 240 -3.18 -13.48 -11.17
CA ALA A 240 -4.64 -13.46 -11.24
C ALA A 240 -5.21 -14.49 -10.24
N THR A 241 -6.32 -14.14 -9.60
CA THR A 241 -7.04 -15.10 -8.75
C THR A 241 -7.86 -16.07 -9.61
N SER A 242 -8.23 -17.22 -9.05
CA SER A 242 -9.13 -18.17 -9.74
C SER A 242 -10.58 -17.68 -9.83
N ARG A 243 -10.92 -16.60 -9.13
CA ARG A 243 -12.26 -15.98 -9.10
C ARG A 243 -12.31 -14.61 -9.78
N ALA A 244 -11.28 -14.27 -10.57
CA ALA A 244 -11.25 -13.02 -11.31
C ALA A 244 -12.50 -12.89 -12.19
N THR A 245 -13.24 -11.80 -11.99
CA THR A 245 -14.47 -11.48 -12.71
C THR A 245 -14.19 -11.04 -14.14
N ASP A 246 -13.03 -10.40 -14.36
CA ASP A 246 -12.47 -10.11 -15.68
C ASP A 246 -11.00 -10.56 -15.75
N PRO A 247 -10.73 -11.82 -16.13
CA PRO A 247 -9.37 -12.35 -16.25
C PRO A 247 -8.51 -11.60 -17.27
N LYS A 248 -9.11 -11.01 -18.30
CA LYS A 248 -8.38 -10.24 -19.32
C LYS A 248 -7.89 -8.92 -18.74
N LEU A 249 -8.74 -8.24 -17.96
CA LEU A 249 -8.37 -7.01 -17.27
C LEU A 249 -7.32 -7.27 -16.18
N ALA A 250 -7.45 -8.36 -15.43
CA ALA A 250 -6.45 -8.80 -14.46
C ALA A 250 -5.08 -9.03 -15.13
N ALA A 251 -5.04 -9.77 -16.26
CA ALA A 251 -3.83 -9.97 -17.04
C ALA A 251 -3.24 -8.64 -17.53
N LYS A 252 -4.08 -7.73 -18.04
CA LYS A 252 -3.63 -6.40 -18.51
C LYS A 252 -3.01 -5.57 -17.39
N PHE A 253 -3.55 -5.65 -16.17
CA PHE A 253 -3.00 -4.96 -15.01
C PHE A 253 -1.65 -5.56 -14.56
N ILE A 254 -1.52 -6.89 -14.59
CA ILE A 254 -0.25 -7.58 -14.31
C ILE A 254 0.82 -7.15 -15.32
N GLU A 255 0.49 -7.14 -16.61
CA GLU A 255 1.40 -6.66 -17.66
C GLU A 255 1.77 -5.19 -17.49
N PHE A 256 0.83 -4.34 -17.06
CA PHE A 256 1.12 -2.93 -16.77
C PHE A 256 2.12 -2.76 -15.63
N ILE A 257 1.99 -3.55 -14.55
CA ILE A 257 2.98 -3.55 -13.45
C ILE A 257 4.36 -3.99 -13.94
N LEU A 258 4.40 -4.97 -14.85
CA LEU A 258 5.64 -5.48 -15.44
C LEU A 258 6.21 -4.58 -16.54
N SER A 259 5.47 -3.59 -17.01
CA SER A 259 5.90 -2.63 -18.04
C SER A 259 6.97 -1.67 -17.51
N PRO A 260 7.71 -0.95 -18.39
CA PRO A 260 8.64 0.10 -17.96
C PRO A 260 8.00 1.12 -17.02
N GLN A 261 6.79 1.59 -17.32
CA GLN A 261 6.09 2.57 -16.49
C GLN A 261 5.77 2.02 -15.09
N GLY A 262 5.31 0.76 -14.98
CA GLY A 262 5.06 0.13 -13.69
C GLY A 262 6.35 -0.05 -12.87
N ARG A 263 7.43 -0.46 -13.52
CA ARG A 263 8.76 -0.61 -12.90
C ARG A 263 9.34 0.74 -12.44
N ASP A 264 9.11 1.81 -13.18
CA ASP A 264 9.56 3.15 -12.81
C ASP A 264 8.87 3.63 -11.54
N VAL A 265 7.54 3.46 -11.45
CA VAL A 265 6.78 3.79 -10.22
C VAL A 265 7.30 2.98 -9.03
N LEU A 266 7.51 1.67 -9.19
CA LEU A 266 8.06 0.82 -8.13
C LEU A 266 9.46 1.28 -7.69
N SER A 267 10.34 1.57 -8.65
CA SER A 267 11.72 2.02 -8.38
C SER A 267 11.75 3.34 -7.63
N ASN A 268 10.91 4.30 -8.02
CA ASN A 268 10.74 5.58 -7.32
C ASN A 268 10.25 5.40 -5.88
N ARG A 269 9.49 4.33 -5.61
CA ARG A 269 9.03 3.95 -4.26
C ARG A 269 10.02 3.07 -3.49
N GLY A 270 11.22 2.83 -4.02
CA GLY A 270 12.29 2.11 -3.33
C GLY A 270 12.23 0.59 -3.41
N PHE A 271 11.37 0.09 -4.27
CA PHE A 271 11.43 -1.30 -4.71
C PHE A 271 12.58 -1.48 -5.70
N THR A 272 13.10 -2.71 -5.78
CA THR A 272 14.16 -3.06 -6.75
C THR A 272 13.61 -4.00 -7.80
N PRO A 273 14.09 -3.92 -9.05
CA PRO A 273 13.56 -4.74 -10.14
C PRO A 273 13.72 -6.26 -9.85
N PRO A 274 12.89 -7.09 -10.49
CA PRO A 274 13.11 -8.53 -10.48
C PRO A 274 14.45 -8.84 -11.14
N GLU A 275 15.06 -9.97 -10.78
CA GLU A 275 16.27 -10.43 -11.47
C GLU A 275 15.89 -10.74 -12.93
N PRO A 276 16.81 -10.51 -13.89
CA PRO A 276 16.60 -11.00 -15.24
C PRO A 276 16.28 -12.50 -15.16
N ALA A 277 15.31 -12.96 -15.94
CA ALA A 277 15.06 -14.39 -16.03
C ALA A 277 16.39 -15.08 -16.37
N SER A 278 16.83 -16.01 -15.53
CA SER A 278 17.95 -16.89 -15.84
C SER A 278 17.52 -17.73 -17.04
N ASN A 279 18.05 -17.38 -18.22
CA ASN A 279 17.92 -18.19 -19.44
C ASN A 279 18.55 -19.58 -19.25
#